data_AF-A0A6G5A5D2-F1
#
_entry.id   AF-A0A6G5A5D2-F1
#
_cell.length_a   1.000
_cell.length_b   1.000
_cell.length_c   1.000
_cell.angle_alpha   90.00
_cell.angle_beta   90.00
_cell.angle_gamma   90.00
#
_symmetry.space_group_name_H-M   'P 1'
#
loop_
_entity.id
_entity.type
_entity.pdbx_description
1 polymer ?
#
loop_
_entity_poly.entity_id
_entity_poly.type
_entity_poly.pdbx_seq_one_letter_code
_entity_poly.pdbx_strand_id
1 'polypeptide(L)'
;LSRGNHKINENLHDHCISEAQKTFTHLWPGKGNHTYLRYFVGGPGSPQKRPGTLDIVHATADCLITGTHSYKNRKFDCTLWTRKDLVGRIPEDCDFIFQANCNNAEYILKDLKACSNAYA
;
A
#
# COMPACT_ATOMS: atom_id res chain seq x y z
N LEU A 1 -10.73 -36.48 13.09
CA LEU A 1 -9.37 -36.10 13.55
C LEU A 1 -8.43 -36.09 12.35
N SER A 2 -8.11 -34.92 11.81
CA SER A 2 -6.79 -34.62 11.24
C SER A 2 -6.70 -33.12 10.98
N ARG A 3 -6.04 -32.39 11.88
CA ARG A 3 -5.67 -30.99 11.71
C ARG A 3 -4.42 -30.97 10.85
N GLY A 4 -4.56 -30.60 9.57
CA GLY A 4 -3.43 -30.29 8.70
C GLY A 4 -2.78 -28.98 9.13
N ASN A 5 -1.65 -29.06 9.82
CA ASN A 5 -0.81 -27.91 10.14
C ASN A 5 -0.18 -27.36 8.85
N HIS A 6 -0.79 -26.33 8.25
CA HIS A 6 -0.08 -25.48 7.31
C HIS A 6 0.88 -24.57 8.10
N LYS A 7 2.11 -25.05 8.28
CA LYS A 7 3.23 -24.16 8.57
C LYS A 7 3.49 -23.33 7.31
N ILE A 8 3.09 -22.07 7.35
CA ILE A 8 3.55 -21.07 6.38
C ILE A 8 5.07 -21.00 6.55
N ASN A 9 5.80 -21.39 5.52
CA ASN A 9 7.25 -21.42 5.54
C ASN A 9 7.77 -19.97 5.42
N GLU A 10 8.06 -19.34 6.55
CA GLU A 10 8.52 -17.94 6.64
C GLU A 10 9.79 -17.69 5.79
N ASN A 11 10.57 -18.74 5.50
CA ASN A 11 11.79 -18.69 4.68
C ASN A 11 11.57 -18.36 3.20
N LEU A 12 10.37 -18.54 2.63
CA LEU A 12 10.12 -18.22 1.22
C LEU A 12 9.94 -16.71 0.97
N HIS A 13 9.58 -15.94 2.00
CA HIS A 13 9.39 -14.50 1.86
C HIS A 13 10.74 -13.77 1.73
N ASP A 14 11.77 -14.24 2.45
CA ASP A 14 13.09 -13.63 2.49
C ASP A 14 13.87 -13.79 1.18
N HIS A 15 13.63 -14.87 0.42
CA HIS A 15 14.37 -15.12 -0.82
C HIS A 15 13.94 -14.20 -1.96
N CYS A 16 12.64 -13.89 -2.07
CA CYS A 16 12.10 -12.95 -3.06
C CYS A 16 12.55 -11.49 -2.86
N ILE A 17 12.88 -11.12 -1.62
CA ILE A 17 13.36 -9.77 -1.27
C ILE A 17 14.82 -9.54 -1.72
N SER A 18 15.54 -10.60 -2.12
CA SER A 18 16.95 -10.49 -2.51
C SER A 18 17.19 -9.95 -3.92
N GLU A 19 16.25 -10.16 -4.86
CA GLU A 19 16.35 -9.65 -6.25
C GLU A 19 15.58 -8.34 -6.49
N ALA A 20 14.58 -8.02 -5.66
CA ALA A 20 13.97 -6.71 -5.69
C ALA A 20 14.99 -5.67 -5.19
N GLN A 21 15.26 -4.62 -5.96
CA GLN A 21 15.99 -3.46 -5.44
C GLN A 21 15.29 -3.01 -4.15
N LYS A 22 16.00 -3.14 -3.01
CA LYS A 22 15.50 -2.79 -1.68
C LYS A 22 15.32 -1.28 -1.59
N THR A 23 14.20 -0.82 -2.12
CA THR A 23 13.71 0.52 -1.86
C THR A 23 12.89 0.49 -0.59
N PHE A 24 12.97 1.57 0.18
CA PHE A 24 12.23 1.74 1.41
C PHE A 24 11.50 3.08 1.35
N THR A 25 10.28 3.10 1.86
CA THR A 25 9.47 4.32 1.96
C THR A 25 9.34 4.70 3.43
N HIS A 26 9.93 5.82 3.81
CA HIS A 26 9.65 6.44 5.11
C HIS A 26 8.39 7.27 4.99
N LEU A 27 7.42 7.02 5.86
CA LEU A 27 6.19 7.81 5.99
C LEU A 27 6.14 8.45 7.36
N TRP A 28 5.78 9.73 7.43
CA TRP A 28 5.55 10.40 8.70
C TRP A 28 4.49 11.50 8.57
N PRO A 29 3.69 11.76 9.62
CA PRO A 29 2.69 12.82 9.60
C PRO A 29 3.36 14.19 9.45
N GLY A 30 2.75 15.04 8.62
CA GLY A 30 3.09 16.45 8.53
C GLY A 30 2.69 17.22 9.79
N LYS A 31 3.40 18.32 10.07
CA LYS A 31 2.96 19.32 11.07
C LYS A 31 2.10 20.37 10.38
N GLY A 32 0.91 20.67 10.91
CA GLY A 32 0.00 21.71 10.41
C GLY A 32 -1.48 21.40 10.65
N ASN A 33 -2.37 22.25 10.11
CA ASN A 33 -3.83 22.13 10.23
C ASN A 33 -4.46 21.16 9.21
N HIS A 34 -3.66 20.62 8.28
CA HIS A 34 -4.11 19.65 7.29
C HIS A 34 -3.48 18.28 7.58
N THR A 35 -4.26 17.22 7.39
CA THR A 35 -3.84 15.84 7.65
C THR A 35 -3.18 15.27 6.40
N TYR A 36 -1.84 15.32 6.34
CA TYR A 36 -1.04 14.81 5.23
C TYR A 36 0.14 13.97 5.74
N LEU A 37 0.60 13.01 4.93
CA LEU A 37 1.83 12.26 5.11
C LEU A 37 2.94 12.85 4.26
N ARG A 38 4.12 12.98 4.84
CA ARG A 38 5.36 13.16 4.07
C ARG A 38 5.94 11.78 3.78
N TYR A 39 6.49 11.63 2.58
CA TYR A 39 7.17 10.42 2.20
C TYR A 39 8.54 10.67 1.60
N PHE A 40 9.47 9.75 1.87
CA PHE A 40 10.77 9.69 1.22
C PHE A 40 11.01 8.25 0.77
N VAL A 41 11.37 8.08 -0.50
CA VAL A 41 11.78 6.79 -1.06
C VAL A 41 13.30 6.77 -1.12
N GLY A 42 13.91 5.87 -0.37
CA GLY A 42 15.35 5.63 -0.39
C GLY A 42 15.68 4.24 -0.93
N GLY A 43 16.95 4.01 -1.26
CA GLY A 43 17.47 2.72 -1.74
C GLY A 43 18.40 2.89 -2.94
N PRO A 44 19.08 1.81 -3.37
CA PRO A 44 19.91 1.85 -4.57
C PRO A 44 19.09 2.28 -5.79
N GLY A 45 19.54 3.33 -6.49
CA GLY A 45 18.85 3.87 -7.67
C GLY A 45 17.61 4.72 -7.38
N SER A 46 17.24 4.96 -6.12
CA SER A 46 16.15 5.88 -5.82
C SER A 46 16.55 7.30 -6.25
N PRO A 47 15.76 8.01 -7.06
CA PRO A 47 16.05 9.39 -7.38
C PRO A 47 16.04 10.18 -6.07
N GLN A 48 17.17 10.77 -5.66
CA GLN A 48 17.23 11.66 -4.50
C GLN A 48 16.34 12.86 -4.77
N LYS A 49 15.06 12.74 -4.39
CA LYS A 49 14.06 13.80 -4.52
C LYS A 49 13.71 14.31 -3.13
N ARG A 50 13.31 15.58 -3.08
CA ARG A 50 12.71 16.18 -1.89
C ARG A 50 11.54 15.30 -1.42
N PRO A 51 11.28 15.22 -0.10
CA PRO A 51 10.14 14.47 0.41
C PRO A 51 8.85 14.90 -0.28
N GLY A 52 8.11 13.93 -0.80
CA GLY A 52 6.79 14.17 -1.36
C GLY A 52 5.74 14.28 -0.25
N THR A 53 4.54 14.69 -0.64
CA THR A 53 3.38 14.75 0.25
C THR A 53 2.22 13.94 -0.33
N LEU A 54 1.49 13.27 0.54
CA LEU A 54 0.24 12.58 0.26
C LEU A 54 -0.81 13.10 1.24
N ASP A 55 -1.99 13.43 0.75
CA ASP A 55 -3.09 13.80 1.61
C ASP A 55 -3.70 12.54 2.23
N ILE A 56 -4.12 12.64 3.49
CA ILE A 56 -4.86 11.56 4.15
C ILE A 56 -6.34 11.80 3.87
N VAL A 57 -6.90 10.98 2.99
CA VAL A 57 -8.33 11.02 2.66
C VAL A 57 -9.13 10.36 3.79
N HIS A 58 -8.62 9.27 4.34
CA HIS A 58 -9.23 8.52 5.44
C HIS A 58 -8.22 7.66 6.17
N ALA A 59 -8.40 7.47 7.47
CA ALA A 59 -7.56 6.58 8.27
C ALA A 59 -8.35 5.99 9.45
N THR A 60 -8.27 4.68 9.60
CA THR A 60 -8.80 3.90 10.73
C THR A 60 -7.73 2.93 11.22
N ALA A 61 -8.07 2.07 12.18
CA ALA A 61 -7.20 0.96 12.58
C ALA A 61 -7.03 -0.11 11.48
N ASP A 62 -7.95 -0.14 10.50
CA ASP A 62 -8.03 -1.21 9.50
C ASP A 62 -7.65 -0.77 8.09
N CYS A 63 -7.72 0.53 7.78
CA CYS A 63 -7.26 1.06 6.50
C CYS A 63 -6.66 2.47 6.60
N LEU A 64 -5.84 2.79 5.60
CA LEU A 64 -5.34 4.12 5.32
C LEU A 64 -5.58 4.41 3.84
N ILE A 65 -6.25 5.51 3.52
CA ILE A 65 -6.46 5.98 2.15
C ILE A 65 -5.65 7.26 1.97
N THR A 66 -4.62 7.18 1.14
CA THR A 66 -3.79 8.33 0.76
C THR A 66 -4.16 8.80 -0.64
N GLY A 67 -4.15 10.10 -0.87
CA GLY A 67 -4.43 10.70 -2.18
C GLY A 67 -3.37 11.70 -2.61
N THR A 68 -3.16 11.83 -3.91
CA THR A 68 -2.57 13.05 -4.49
C THR A 68 -3.68 13.90 -5.08
N HIS A 69 -3.65 15.22 -4.85
CA HIS A 69 -4.62 16.16 -5.43
C HIS A 69 -4.63 16.07 -6.97
N SER A 70 -5.59 15.34 -7.52
CA SER A 70 -5.94 15.40 -8.94
C SER A 70 -6.97 16.51 -9.09
N TYR A 71 -6.55 17.67 -9.61
CA TYR A 71 -7.43 18.84 -9.79
C TYR A 71 -8.52 18.63 -10.87
N LYS A 72 -8.68 17.42 -11.40
CA LYS A 72 -9.77 17.06 -12.31
C LYS A 72 -10.85 16.31 -11.51
N ASN A 73 -12.06 16.86 -11.51
CA ASN A 73 -13.29 16.26 -10.96
C ASN A 73 -13.42 16.19 -9.42
N ARG A 74 -12.63 16.94 -8.65
CA ARG A 74 -12.70 16.99 -7.17
C ARG A 74 -12.48 15.63 -6.47
N LYS A 75 -11.85 14.67 -7.15
CA LYS A 75 -11.52 13.35 -6.64
C LYS A 75 -10.00 13.17 -6.59
N PHE A 76 -9.52 12.33 -5.69
CA PHE A 76 -8.10 12.06 -5.51
C PHE A 76 -7.63 10.90 -6.40
N ASP A 77 -6.37 10.95 -6.84
CA ASP A 77 -5.72 9.74 -7.31
C ASP A 77 -5.17 9.02 -6.06
N CYS A 78 -5.82 7.91 -5.70
CA CYS A 78 -5.67 7.30 -4.38
C CYS A 78 -4.80 6.04 -4.38
N THR A 79 -4.34 5.72 -3.18
CA THR A 79 -3.87 4.38 -2.81
C THR A 79 -4.51 3.99 -1.49
N LEU A 80 -5.11 2.80 -1.46
CA LEU A 80 -5.65 2.20 -0.25
C LEU A 80 -4.64 1.19 0.32
N TRP A 81 -4.34 1.35 1.60
CA TRP A 81 -3.51 0.47 2.39
C TRP A 81 -4.39 -0.21 3.43
N THR A 82 -4.20 -1.52 3.64
CA THR A 82 -4.91 -2.29 4.67
C THR A 82 -3.99 -3.34 5.25
N ARG A 83 -4.41 -3.94 6.38
CA ARG A 83 -3.69 -5.04 7.01
C ARG A 83 -3.75 -6.28 6.10
N LYS A 84 -2.70 -7.10 6.13
CA LYS A 84 -2.58 -8.29 5.27
C LYS A 84 -3.74 -9.28 5.46
N ASP A 85 -4.25 -9.42 6.68
CA ASP A 85 -5.37 -10.28 7.03
C ASP A 85 -6.73 -9.79 6.52
N LEU A 86 -6.82 -8.52 6.10
CA LEU A 86 -8.03 -7.89 5.55
C LEU A 86 -8.01 -7.78 4.03
N VAL A 87 -6.96 -8.25 3.35
CA VAL A 87 -6.90 -8.27 1.89
C VAL A 87 -8.04 -9.14 1.34
N GLY A 88 -8.88 -8.56 0.48
CA GLY A 88 -10.09 -9.19 -0.05
C GLY A 88 -11.31 -9.14 0.89
N ARG A 89 -11.16 -8.55 2.08
CA ARG A 89 -12.23 -8.32 3.07
C ARG A 89 -12.09 -6.94 3.69
N ILE A 90 -12.05 -5.92 2.84
CA ILE A 90 -11.91 -4.54 3.28
C ILE A 90 -13.21 -4.12 4.00
N PRO A 91 -13.12 -3.47 5.18
CA PRO A 91 -14.27 -2.93 5.87
C PRO A 91 -15.13 -2.01 4.98
N GLU A 92 -16.44 -2.03 5.20
CA GLU A 92 -17.41 -1.31 4.37
C GLU A 92 -17.19 0.22 4.39
N ASP A 93 -16.79 0.78 5.54
CA ASP A 93 -16.46 2.20 5.68
C ASP A 93 -15.27 2.59 4.79
N CYS A 94 -14.21 1.79 4.81
CA CYS A 94 -13.03 1.98 3.99
C CYS A 94 -13.35 1.87 2.50
N ASP A 95 -14.13 0.86 2.09
CA ASP A 95 -14.56 0.68 0.70
C ASP A 95 -15.42 1.84 0.22
N PHE A 96 -16.42 2.23 1.01
CA PHE A 96 -17.31 3.35 0.70
C PHE A 96 -16.53 4.65 0.48
N ILE A 97 -15.62 4.99 1.39
CA ILE A 97 -14.83 6.22 1.28
C ILE A 97 -13.90 6.17 0.07
N PHE A 98 -13.30 5.02 -0.22
CA PHE A 98 -12.45 4.83 -1.40
C PHE A 98 -13.22 5.06 -2.70
N GLN A 99 -14.36 4.38 -2.87
CA GLN A 99 -15.21 4.52 -4.06
C GLN A 99 -15.74 5.95 -4.25
N ALA A 100 -16.12 6.61 -3.15
CA ALA A 100 -16.67 7.97 -3.20
C ALA A 100 -15.62 9.02 -3.57
N ASN A 101 -14.41 8.94 -3.01
CA ASN A 101 -13.44 10.04 -3.05
C ASN A 101 -12.31 9.83 -4.07
N CYS A 102 -12.13 8.62 -4.58
CA CYS A 102 -11.01 8.29 -5.46
C CYS A 102 -11.44 8.18 -6.93
N ASN A 103 -10.57 8.62 -7.83
CA ASN A 103 -10.70 8.37 -9.26
C ASN A 103 -10.39 6.90 -9.56
N ASN A 104 -11.20 6.27 -10.42
CA ASN A 104 -11.01 4.89 -10.88
C ASN A 104 -10.66 3.93 -9.73
N ALA A 105 -11.50 3.94 -8.69
CA ALA A 105 -11.31 3.16 -7.48
C ALA A 105 -11.43 1.65 -7.76
N GLU A 106 -10.30 1.03 -8.09
CA GLU A 106 -10.20 -0.38 -8.45
C GLU A 106 -9.22 -1.12 -7.54
N TYR A 107 -9.59 -2.34 -7.15
CA TYR A 107 -8.72 -3.23 -6.39
C TYR A 107 -7.85 -4.03 -7.34
N ILE A 108 -6.62 -3.56 -7.56
CA ILE A 108 -5.62 -4.34 -8.30
C ILE A 108 -4.93 -5.28 -7.31
N LEU A 109 -5.50 -6.49 -7.15
CA LEU A 109 -4.81 -7.58 -6.49
C LEU A 109 -3.70 -8.09 -7.41
N LYS A 110 -2.54 -7.44 -7.38
CA LYS A 110 -1.33 -8.04 -7.94
C LYS A 110 -0.96 -9.21 -7.05
N ASP A 111 -1.26 -10.42 -7.52
CA ASP A 111 -0.57 -11.62 -7.07
C ASP A 111 0.93 -11.28 -7.11
N LEU A 112 1.58 -11.22 -5.95
CA LEU A 112 3.04 -11.25 -5.86
C LEU A 112 3.55 -12.64 -6.28
N LYS A 113 3.01 -13.21 -7.36
CA LYS A 113 3.57 -14.32 -8.14
C LYS A 113 4.82 -13.89 -8.91
N ALA A 114 5.46 -12.77 -8.54
CA ALA A 114 6.77 -12.40 -9.03
C ALA A 114 7.90 -13.26 -8.41
N CYS A 115 7.61 -14.54 -8.11
CA CYS A 115 8.59 -15.56 -7.71
C CYS A 115 8.22 -16.95 -8.26
N SER A 116 7.49 -17.05 -9.38
CA SER A 116 7.13 -18.35 -9.98
C SER A 116 7.87 -18.70 -11.27
N ASN A 117 9.06 -18.13 -11.53
CA ASN A 117 9.91 -18.51 -12.67
C ASN A 117 11.30 -19.01 -12.24
N ALA A 118 11.41 -19.67 -11.08
CA ALA A 118 12.63 -20.41 -10.72
C ALA A 118 12.57 -21.91 -11.08
N TYR A 119 11.48 -22.37 -11.69
CA TYR A 119 11.31 -23.77 -12.10
C TYR A 119 10.58 -23.86 -13.44
N ALA A 120 11.32 -23.66 -14.54
CA ALA A 120 11.03 -24.24 -15.84
C ALA A 120 12.31 -24.89 -16.36
#